data_AF-W7I7W5-F1
#
_entry.id   AF-W7I7W5-F1
#
_cell.length_a   1.000
_cell.length_b   1.000
_cell.length_c   1.000
_cell.angle_alpha   90.00
_cell.angle_beta   90.00
_cell.angle_gamma   90.00
#
_symmetry.space_group_name_H-M   'P 1'
#
loop_
_entity.id
_entity.type
_entity.pdbx_description
1 polymer ?
#
loop_
_entity_poly.entity_id
_entity_poly.type
_entity_poly.pdbx_seq_one_letter_code
_entity_poly.pdbx_strand_id
1 'polypeptide(L)'
;MNEQAPLTIFVSRIVSFFEKKQKRKAWFSTKDEEVCWEQWLLDITLLYPRTESQRLQARKDMESALQLTIMKIIDIVNNNKDHIPPITTSDYNPFPYKISVPARGDNWGGRFF
;
A
#
# COMPACT_ATOMS: atom_id res chain seq x y z
N MET A 1 16.91 5.45 -36.98
CA MET A 1 16.07 4.37 -36.41
C MET A 1 15.09 5.03 -35.47
N ASN A 2 13.78 4.90 -35.71
CA ASN A 2 12.77 5.51 -34.84
C ASN A 2 12.72 4.74 -33.52
N GLU A 3 13.18 5.35 -32.44
CA GLU A 3 13.04 4.77 -31.10
C GLU A 3 11.60 4.97 -30.63
N GLN A 4 10.83 3.89 -30.61
CA GLN A 4 9.47 3.89 -30.09
C GLN A 4 9.50 3.96 -28.56
N ALA A 5 8.68 4.85 -27.99
CA ALA A 5 8.53 4.98 -26.54
C ALA A 5 8.06 3.66 -25.89
N PRO A 6 8.47 3.37 -24.64
CA PRO A 6 8.02 2.20 -23.91
C PRO A 6 6.51 2.24 -23.65
N LEU A 7 5.85 1.07 -23.62
CA LEU A 7 4.47 1.00 -23.18
C LEU A 7 4.41 1.18 -21.66
N THR A 8 3.39 1.90 -21.17
CA THR A 8 3.21 2.19 -19.75
C THR A 8 1.78 1.86 -19.33
N ILE A 9 1.63 1.14 -18.22
CA ILE A 9 0.33 0.85 -17.61
C ILE A 9 0.36 1.37 -16.17
N PHE A 10 -0.66 2.14 -15.80
CA PHE A 10 -0.84 2.62 -14.43
C PHE A 10 -1.83 1.71 -13.70
N VAL A 11 -1.45 1.25 -12.51
CA VAL A 11 -2.31 0.43 -11.66
C VAL A 11 -2.22 0.92 -10.22
N SER A 12 -3.34 0.90 -9.51
CA SER A 12 -3.36 1.21 -8.08
C SER A 12 -3.54 -0.06 -7.24
N ARG A 13 -2.95 -0.09 -6.04
CA ARG A 13 -3.14 -1.13 -5.02
C ARG A 13 -3.44 -0.46 -3.69
N ILE A 14 -4.28 -1.09 -2.88
CA ILE A 14 -4.54 -0.64 -1.51
C ILE A 14 -3.96 -1.65 -0.54
N VAL A 15 -3.15 -1.19 0.40
CA VAL A 15 -2.71 -1.98 1.55
C VAL A 15 -3.46 -1.47 2.77
N SER A 16 -4.30 -2.32 3.37
CA SER A 16 -5.09 -1.99 4.56
C SER A 16 -4.54 -2.73 5.77
N PHE A 17 -4.27 -2.02 6.86
CA PHE A 17 -3.85 -2.58 8.15
C PHE A 17 -5.01 -2.62 9.13
N PHE A 18 -5.06 -3.67 9.94
CA PHE A 18 -6.16 -3.97 10.85
C PHE A 18 -5.67 -4.23 12.26
N GLU A 19 -6.56 -4.01 13.23
CA GLU A 19 -6.40 -4.42 14.63
C GLU A 19 -7.44 -5.50 14.93
N LYS A 20 -7.07 -6.50 15.72
CA LYS A 20 -8.01 -7.51 16.23
C LYS A 20 -8.56 -7.03 17.56
N LYS A 21 -9.81 -6.59 17.59
CA LYS A 21 -10.49 -6.19 18.83
C LYS A 21 -11.29 -7.35 19.41
N GLN A 22 -10.86 -7.86 20.56
CA GLN A 22 -11.64 -8.81 21.35
C GLN A 22 -12.67 -8.06 22.20
N LYS A 23 -13.92 -8.01 21.75
CA LYS A 23 -15.03 -7.51 22.60
C LYS A 23 -15.45 -8.61 23.58
N ARG A 24 -15.11 -8.46 24.86
CA ARG A 24 -15.71 -9.28 25.93
C ARG A 24 -17.17 -8.87 26.11
N LYS A 25 -18.11 -9.62 25.53
CA LYS A 25 -19.53 -9.54 25.93
C LYS A 25 -19.77 -10.50 27.09
N ALA A 26 -20.45 -10.01 28.13
CA ALA A 26 -20.71 -10.71 29.39
C ALA A 26 -21.59 -11.98 29.28
N TRP A 27 -22.00 -12.39 28.08
CA TRP A 27 -22.74 -13.64 27.87
C TRP A 27 -22.33 -14.28 26.51
N PHE A 28 -21.43 -15.26 26.61
CA PHE A 28 -21.19 -16.39 25.70
C PHE A 28 -21.00 -16.17 24.18
N SER A 29 -20.42 -15.07 23.72
CA SER A 29 -19.76 -15.07 22.41
C SER A 29 -18.68 -14.00 22.29
N THR A 30 -17.43 -14.44 22.10
CA THR A 30 -16.34 -13.62 21.58
C THR A 30 -16.40 -13.69 20.06
N LYS A 31 -16.91 -12.62 19.43
CA LYS A 31 -16.69 -12.42 18.00
C LYS A 31 -15.50 -11.49 17.85
N ASP A 32 -14.41 -12.00 17.27
CA ASP A 32 -13.28 -11.18 16.90
C ASP A 32 -13.72 -10.20 15.79
N GLU A 33 -13.46 -8.91 16.00
CA GLU A 33 -13.72 -7.86 15.01
C GLU A 33 -12.38 -7.37 14.47
N GLU A 34 -12.23 -7.35 13.14
CA GLU A 34 -11.10 -6.71 12.47
C GLU A 34 -11.49 -5.27 12.12
N VAL A 35 -10.81 -4.29 12.70
CA VAL A 35 -11.03 -2.88 12.42
C VAL A 35 -9.85 -2.35 11.62
N CYS A 36 -10.12 -1.77 10.45
CA CYS A 36 -9.08 -1.13 9.65
C CYS A 36 -8.68 0.20 10.29
N TRP A 37 -7.40 0.36 10.61
CA TRP A 37 -6.89 1.58 11.26
C TRP A 37 -5.95 2.39 10.36
N GLU A 38 -5.46 1.80 9.27
CA GLU A 38 -4.62 2.51 8.30
C GLU A 38 -4.76 1.92 6.90
N GLN A 39 -4.72 2.78 5.88
CA GLN A 39 -4.76 2.37 4.47
C GLN A 39 -3.73 3.15 3.66
N TRP A 40 -3.00 2.44 2.80
CA TRP A 40 -2.04 3.00 1.86
C TRP A 40 -2.49 2.73 0.44
N LEU A 41 -2.74 3.80 -0.32
CA LEU A 41 -2.93 3.72 -1.77
C LEU A 41 -1.57 3.82 -2.45
N LEU A 42 -1.22 2.79 -3.21
CA LEU A 42 0.02 2.70 -3.97
C LEU A 42 -0.31 2.80 -5.45
N ASP A 43 0.12 3.90 -6.08
CA ASP A 43 0.08 4.05 -7.53
C ASP A 43 1.37 3.48 -8.13
N ILE A 44 1.21 2.47 -8.97
CA ILE A 44 2.30 1.69 -9.56
C ILE A 44 2.30 1.90 -11.06
N THR A 45 3.45 2.27 -11.59
CA THR A 45 3.69 2.39 -13.02
C THR A 45 4.42 1.16 -13.53
N LEU A 46 3.78 0.41 -14.41
CA LEU A 46 4.37 -0.75 -15.09
C LEU A 46 4.95 -0.29 -16.43
N LEU A 47 6.27 -0.34 -16.55
CA LEU A 47 7.00 -0.01 -17.77
C LEU A 47 7.31 -1.30 -18.55
N TYR A 48 7.08 -1.26 -19.86
CA TYR A 48 7.43 -2.34 -20.79
C TYR A 48 8.42 -1.81 -21.83
N PRO A 49 9.73 -1.86 -21.52
CA PRO A 49 10.79 -1.46 -22.44
C PRO A 49 10.77 -2.30 -23.73
N ARG A 50 11.05 -1.65 -24.87
CA ARG A 50 11.08 -2.30 -26.19
C ARG A 50 12.49 -2.51 -26.73
N THR A 51 13.49 -1.86 -26.14
CA THR A 51 14.90 -1.96 -26.53
C THR A 51 15.80 -2.28 -25.34
N GLU A 52 17.01 -2.77 -25.59
CA GLU A 52 17.98 -3.02 -24.52
C GLU A 52 18.37 -1.73 -23.79
N SER A 53 18.57 -0.64 -24.52
CA SER A 53 18.85 0.68 -23.95
C SER A 53 17.74 1.09 -22.96
N GLN A 54 16.48 0.95 -23.37
CA GLN A 54 15.32 1.24 -22.51
C GLN A 54 15.25 0.31 -21.29
N ARG A 55 15.62 -0.98 -21.43
CA ARG A 55 15.68 -1.91 -20.28
C ARG A 55 16.71 -1.46 -19.25
N LEU A 56 17.90 -1.06 -19.70
CA LEU A 56 18.97 -0.61 -18.82
C LEU A 56 18.61 0.70 -18.12
N GLN A 57 18.01 1.65 -18.84
CA GLN A 57 17.54 2.91 -18.26
C GLN A 57 16.42 2.67 -17.24
N ALA A 58 15.40 1.89 -17.62
CA ALA A 58 14.29 1.56 -16.73
C ALA A 58 14.75 0.89 -15.42
N ARG A 59 15.79 0.04 -15.46
CA ARG A 59 16.36 -0.56 -14.25
C ARG A 59 16.94 0.48 -13.29
N LYS A 60 17.72 1.44 -13.79
CA LYS A 60 18.29 2.53 -12.98
C LYS A 60 17.21 3.42 -12.38
N ASP A 61 16.20 3.75 -13.19
CA ASP A 61 15.09 4.59 -12.75
C ASP A 61 14.23 3.87 -11.71
N MET A 62 13.96 2.57 -11.89
CA MET A 62 13.23 1.75 -10.92
C MET A 62 13.95 1.65 -9.58
N GLU A 63 15.27 1.48 -9.58
CA GLU A 63 16.07 1.44 -8.35
C GLU A 63 15.96 2.77 -7.59
N SER A 64 16.15 3.89 -8.30
CA SER A 64 16.05 5.23 -7.72
C SER A 64 14.63 5.52 -7.19
N ALA A 65 13.60 5.18 -7.98
CA ALA A 65 12.21 5.37 -7.59
C ALA A 65 11.83 4.53 -6.37
N LEU A 66 12.30 3.28 -6.29
CA LEU A 66 12.08 2.42 -5.14
C LEU A 66 12.74 3.00 -3.89
N GLN A 67 14.00 3.42 -3.98
CA GLN A 67 14.71 4.03 -2.86
C GLN A 67 13.98 5.27 -2.34
N LEU A 68 13.61 6.20 -3.22
CA LEU A 68 12.87 7.40 -2.85
C LEU A 68 11.50 7.07 -2.23
N THR A 69 10.81 6.06 -2.76
CA THR A 69 9.51 5.61 -2.25
C THR A 69 9.63 5.03 -0.84
N ILE A 70 10.65 4.20 -0.58
CA ILE A 70 10.89 3.64 0.75
C ILE A 70 11.22 4.75 1.75
N MET A 71 12.09 5.69 1.38
CA MET A 71 12.40 6.84 2.24
C MET A 71 11.15 7.66 2.55
N LYS A 72 10.30 7.91 1.54
CA LYS A 72 9.01 8.59 1.73
C LYS A 72 8.08 7.82 2.68
N ILE A 73 8.01 6.49 2.58
CA ILE A 73 7.23 5.66 3.50
C ILE A 73 7.75 5.84 4.93
N ILE A 74 9.08 5.76 5.13
CA ILE A 74 9.71 5.95 6.44
C ILE A 74 9.37 7.32 7.02
N ASP A 75 9.45 8.38 6.21
CA ASP A 75 9.14 9.75 6.64
C ASP A 75 7.66 9.88 7.02
N ILE A 76 6.74 9.34 6.22
CA ILE A 76 5.31 9.37 6.52
C ILE A 76 5.01 8.62 7.82
N VAL A 77 5.54 7.40 7.98
CA VAL A 77 5.36 6.61 9.20
C VAL A 77 5.93 7.36 10.40
N ASN A 78 7.10 7.98 10.26
CA ASN A 78 7.70 8.75 11.34
C ASN A 78 6.92 10.03 11.70
N ASN A 79 6.23 10.65 10.75
CA ASN A 79 5.45 11.85 11.03
C ASN A 79 4.05 11.53 11.60
N ASN A 80 3.58 10.29 11.44
CA ASN A 80 2.24 9.86 11.83
C ASN A 80 2.34 8.64 12.76
N LYS A 81 3.12 8.70 13.84
CA LYS A 81 3.26 7.55 14.76
C LYS A 81 2.10 7.45 15.74
N ASP A 82 1.44 8.57 16.01
CA ASP A 82 0.51 8.73 17.12
C ASP A 82 -0.81 7.97 16.93
N HIS A 83 -1.14 7.58 15.70
CA HIS A 83 -2.35 6.81 15.40
C HIS A 83 -2.15 5.28 15.43
N ILE A 84 -0.93 4.79 15.68
CA ILE A 84 -0.64 3.35 15.74
C ILE A 84 -1.34 2.73 16.96
N PRO A 85 -2.21 1.71 16.78
CA PRO A 85 -2.90 1.07 17.89
C PRO A 85 -1.95 0.39 18.88
N PRO A 86 -2.34 0.22 20.16
CA PRO A 86 -1.54 -0.53 21.10
C PRO A 86 -1.41 -2.00 20.69
N ILE A 87 -0.22 -2.58 20.87
CA ILE A 87 0.00 -4.02 20.64
C ILE A 87 -0.68 -4.81 21.75
N THR A 88 -1.75 -5.52 21.42
CA THR A 88 -2.55 -6.31 22.39
C THR A 88 -2.36 -7.82 22.25
N THR A 89 -1.50 -8.28 21.33
CA THR A 89 -1.24 -9.69 21.03
C THR A 89 0.24 -10.01 21.14
N SER A 90 0.56 -11.27 21.46
CA SER A 90 1.92 -11.83 21.39
C SER A 90 2.25 -12.42 20.01
N ASP A 91 1.36 -12.28 19.03
CA ASP A 91 1.59 -12.73 17.65
C ASP A 91 2.79 -11.98 17.02
N TYR A 92 3.56 -12.69 16.20
CA TYR A 92 4.69 -12.10 15.46
C TYR A 92 4.28 -10.93 14.55
N ASN A 93 3.04 -10.95 14.06
CA ASN A 93 2.47 -9.85 13.29
C ASN A 93 1.31 -9.21 14.09
N PRO A 94 1.57 -8.12 14.84
CA PRO A 94 0.56 -7.48 15.69
C PRO A 94 -0.54 -6.78 14.90
N PHE A 95 -0.29 -6.43 13.63
CA PHE A 95 -1.25 -5.73 12.76
C PHE A 95 -1.46 -6.51 11.45
N PRO A 96 -2.51 -7.35 11.37
CA PRO A 96 -2.88 -8.02 10.13
C PRO A 96 -3.08 -7.01 8.98
N TYR A 97 -2.73 -7.38 7.75
CA TYR A 97 -2.93 -6.53 6.59
C TYR A 97 -3.58 -7.29 5.42
N LYS A 98 -4.22 -6.56 4.52
CA LYS A 98 -4.80 -7.07 3.27
C LYS A 98 -4.39 -6.19 2.11
N ILE A 99 -4.02 -6.81 0.99
CA ILE A 99 -3.76 -6.10 -0.27
C ILE A 99 -4.95 -6.30 -1.19
N SER A 100 -5.55 -5.21 -1.67
CA SER A 100 -6.67 -5.25 -2.60
C SER A 100 -6.36 -4.49 -3.89
N VAL A 101 -7.04 -4.91 -4.96
CA VAL A 101 -7.13 -4.14 -6.20
C VAL A 101 -8.37 -3.26 -6.07
N PRO A 102 -8.26 -1.92 -6.19
CA PRO A 102 -9.43 -1.07 -6.19
C PRO A 102 -10.36 -1.48 -7.33
N ALA A 103 -11.66 -1.60 -7.04
CA ALA A 103 -12.65 -1.92 -8.07
C ALA A 103 -12.63 -0.82 -9.13
N ARG A 104 -12.75 -1.19 -10.42
CA ARG A 104 -12.86 -0.20 -11.51
C ARG A 104 -14.15 0.60 -11.31
N GLY A 105 -14.05 1.80 -10.74
CA GLY A 105 -15.19 2.67 -10.46
C GLY A 105 -15.25 3.22 -9.03
N ASP A 106 -14.42 2.73 -8.11
CA ASP A 106 -14.30 3.35 -6.78
C ASP A 106 -13.47 4.62 -6.88
N ASN A 107 -14.13 5.68 -7.35
CA ASN A 107 -13.60 7.04 -7.42
C ASN A 107 -13.51 7.61 -5.99
N TRP A 108 -12.52 7.14 -5.21
CA TRP A 108 -12.16 7.72 -3.91
C TRP A 108 -11.61 9.15 -4.02
N GLY A 109 -11.43 9.67 -5.23
CA GLY A 109 -11.06 11.08 -5.51
C GLY A 109 -12.23 12.06 -5.60
N GLY A 110 -13.47 11.63 -5.37
CA GLY A 110 -14.67 12.48 -5.48
C GLY A 110 -15.16 13.14 -4.19
N ARG A 111 -14.44 13.02 -3.07
CA ARG A 111 -14.90 13.52 -1.76
C ARG A 111 -13.87 14.35 -1.00
N PHE A 112 -12.97 15.07 -1.67
CA PHE A 112 -12.23 16.17 -1.03
C PHE A 112 -11.90 17.25 -2.05
N PHE A 113 -12.92 18.05 -2.41
CA PHE A 113 -12.79 19.46 -2.78
C PHE A 113 -13.96 20.20 -2.11
#